data_AF-A0A2V7L9L6-F1
#
_entry.id   AF-A0A2V7L9L6-F1
#
_cell.length_a   1.000
_cell.length_b   1.000
_cell.length_c   1.000
_cell.angle_alpha   90.00
_cell.angle_beta   90.00
_cell.angle_gamma   90.00
#
_symmetry.space_group_name_H-M   'P 1'
#
loop_
_entity.id
_entity.type
_entity.pdbx_description
1 polymer ?
#
loop_
_entity_poly.entity_id
_entity_poly.type
_entity_poly.pdbx_seq_one_letter_code
_entity_poly.pdbx_strand_id
1 'polypeptide(L)'
;MWLIVLLAAGGLTRLAAQEFHPPQVRAAGRRGTRLGLFGFGVRSGIDLAGPTQMVFGVTLDAGDLVSPRLRVRPSGEIGFFNGRNSYVGSLEALYRFTAE
;
A
#
# COMPACT_ATOMS: atom_id res chain seq x y z
N MET A 1 -24.83 -37.00 0.42
CA MET A 1 -24.43 -37.67 -0.84
C MET A 1 -23.71 -36.74 -1.80
N TRP A 2 -24.22 -35.53 -2.08
CA TRP A 2 -23.57 -34.55 -2.98
C TRP A 2 -22.21 -34.00 -2.51
N LEU A 3 -22.01 -33.86 -1.20
CA LEU A 3 -20.77 -33.36 -0.62
C LEU A 3 -19.56 -34.28 -0.91
N ILE A 4 -19.78 -35.59 -0.95
CA ILE A 4 -18.73 -36.60 -1.19
C ILE A 4 -18.29 -36.56 -2.66
N VAL A 5 -19.22 -36.33 -3.59
CA VAL A 5 -18.93 -36.21 -5.03
C VAL A 5 -18.09 -34.95 -5.32
N LEU A 6 -18.38 -33.83 -4.66
CA LEU A 6 -17.60 -32.59 -4.78
C LEU A 6 -16.19 -32.73 -4.21
N LEU A 7 -16.05 -33.41 -3.05
CA LEU A 7 -14.74 -33.67 -2.43
C LEU A 7 -13.90 -34.66 -3.27
N ALA A 8 -14.52 -35.68 -3.87
CA ALA A 8 -13.84 -36.64 -4.74
C ALA A 8 -13.35 -35.97 -6.05
N ALA A 9 -14.10 -35.00 -6.57
CA ALA A 9 -13.70 -34.23 -7.76
C ALA A 9 -12.51 -33.28 -7.50
N GLY A 10 -12.38 -32.74 -6.28
CA GLY A 10 -11.29 -31.83 -5.90
C GLY A 10 -9.94 -32.51 -5.60
N GLY A 11 -9.92 -33.84 -5.40
CA GLY A 11 -8.71 -34.59 -5.02
C GLY A 11 -7.82 -35.04 -6.18
N LEU A 12 -8.30 -34.99 -7.42
CA LEU A 12 -7.61 -35.56 -8.60
C LEU A 12 -6.79 -34.53 -9.40
N THR A 13 -6.94 -33.24 -9.14
CA THR A 13 -6.17 -32.20 -9.80
C THR A 13 -5.10 -31.70 -8.84
N ARG A 14 -3.90 -32.27 -8.93
CA ARG A 14 -2.69 -31.50 -8.60
C ARG A 14 -2.64 -30.34 -9.60
N LEU A 15 -3.37 -29.26 -9.31
CA LEU A 15 -3.13 -27.98 -9.94
C LEU A 15 -1.72 -27.58 -9.53
N ALA A 16 -0.75 -27.93 -10.37
CA ALA A 16 0.57 -27.36 -10.29
C ALA A 16 0.35 -25.85 -10.29
N ALA A 17 0.70 -25.19 -9.18
CA ALA A 17 0.76 -23.74 -9.15
C ALA A 17 1.60 -23.34 -10.37
N GLN A 18 1.00 -22.61 -11.31
CA GLN A 18 1.68 -22.22 -12.53
C GLN A 18 2.96 -21.50 -12.12
N GLU A 19 4.10 -22.08 -12.50
CA GLU A 19 5.40 -21.54 -12.15
C GLU A 19 5.57 -20.24 -12.93
N PHE A 20 5.34 -19.13 -12.23
CA PHE A 20 5.48 -17.81 -12.80
C PHE A 20 6.96 -17.58 -13.11
N HIS A 21 7.32 -17.58 -14.39
CA HIS A 21 8.62 -17.13 -14.85
C HIS A 21 8.57 -15.60 -15.03
N PRO A 22 9.13 -14.81 -14.09
CA PRO A 22 9.14 -13.37 -14.26
C PRO A 22 9.94 -13.02 -15.52
N PRO A 23 9.43 -12.10 -16.36
CA PRO A 23 10.23 -11.55 -17.45
C PRO A 23 11.50 -10.92 -16.89
N GLN A 24 12.62 -11.08 -17.59
CA GLN A 24 13.91 -10.52 -17.17
C GLN A 24 13.82 -8.99 -17.16
N VAL A 25 13.57 -8.42 -15.98
CA VAL A 25 13.53 -6.96 -15.81
C VAL A 25 14.97 -6.47 -15.93
N ARG A 26 15.28 -5.75 -17.01
CA ARG A 26 16.57 -5.07 -17.14
C ARG A 26 16.69 -4.10 -15.96
N ALA A 27 17.66 -4.35 -15.07
CA ALA A 27 17.97 -3.40 -14.01
C ALA A 27 18.36 -2.08 -14.68
N ALA A 28 17.52 -1.06 -14.53
CA ALA A 28 17.84 0.29 -14.96
C ALA A 28 19.20 0.68 -14.38
N GLY A 29 20.08 1.20 -15.24
CA GLY A 29 21.52 1.37 -15.01
C GLY A 29 21.88 1.91 -13.63
N ARG A 30 23.01 1.43 -13.09
CA ARG A 30 23.50 1.60 -11.71
C ARG A 30 23.89 3.05 -11.31
N ARG A 31 23.43 4.07 -12.04
CA ARG A 31 23.69 5.50 -11.80
C ARG A 31 22.40 6.30 -11.98
N GLY A 32 21.63 6.43 -10.91
CA GLY A 32 20.47 7.30 -10.86
C GLY A 32 19.80 7.24 -9.48
N THR A 33 19.35 8.39 -8.99
CA THR A 33 18.48 8.52 -7.82
C THR A 33 17.17 7.78 -8.10
N ARG A 34 16.91 6.66 -7.41
CA ARG A 34 15.79 5.76 -7.70
C ARG A 34 14.54 6.11 -6.91
N LEU A 35 13.90 7.23 -7.22
CA LEU A 35 12.63 7.58 -6.58
C LEU A 35 11.54 6.57 -6.96
N GLY A 36 11.11 5.75 -5.99
CA GLY A 36 10.03 4.77 -6.16
C GLY A 36 8.80 5.17 -5.34
N LEU A 37 7.62 5.19 -5.96
CA LEU A 37 6.35 5.20 -5.23
C LEU A 37 5.95 3.75 -4.95
N PHE A 38 6.13 3.31 -3.72
CA PHE A 38 5.85 1.93 -3.29
C PHE A 38 4.37 1.72 -2.96
N GLY A 39 3.62 2.80 -2.76
CA GLY A 39 2.19 2.71 -2.52
C GLY A 39 1.51 4.07 -2.46
N PHE A 40 0.20 4.04 -2.63
CA PHE A 40 -0.69 5.17 -2.37
C PHE A 40 -1.94 4.65 -1.68
N GLY A 41 -2.53 5.47 -0.83
CA GLY A 41 -3.76 5.17 -0.11
C GLY A 41 -4.69 6.38 -0.16
N VAL A 42 -5.97 6.12 -0.36
CA VAL A 42 -7.03 7.11 -0.19
C VAL A 42 -7.97 6.57 0.88
N ARG A 43 -8.30 7.41 1.85
CA ARG A 43 -9.23 7.11 2.93
C ARG A 43 -10.37 8.10 2.86
N SER A 44 -11.59 7.64 3.02
CA SER A 44 -12.72 8.50 3.31
C SER A 44 -13.50 7.93 4.50
N GLY A 45 -14.11 8.81 5.27
CA GLY A 45 -14.85 8.40 6.46
C GLY A 45 -15.77 9.50 6.95
N ILE A 46 -16.61 9.16 7.91
CA ILE A 46 -17.43 10.13 8.63
C ILE A 46 -16.98 10.06 10.09
N ASP A 47 -16.50 11.18 10.62
CA ASP A 47 -16.23 11.35 12.02
C ASP A 47 -17.55 11.65 12.74
N LEU A 48 -17.89 10.78 13.70
CA LEU A 48 -19.07 10.87 14.54
C LEU A 48 -18.73 11.37 15.96
N ALA A 49 -17.44 11.53 16.28
CA ALA A 49 -16.96 12.00 17.57
C ALA A 49 -17.03 13.53 17.66
N GLY A 50 -18.22 14.11 17.44
CA GLY A 50 -18.44 15.55 17.42
C GLY A 50 -19.52 15.97 16.41
N PRO A 51 -19.44 17.20 15.86
CA PRO A 51 -20.24 17.57 14.70
C PRO A 51 -19.91 16.58 13.56
N THR A 52 -20.92 15.96 12.96
CA THR A 52 -20.73 14.95 11.91
C THR A 52 -19.88 15.51 10.78
N GLN A 53 -18.64 15.06 10.67
CA GLN A 53 -17.66 15.61 9.72
C GLN A 53 -17.25 14.53 8.72
N MET A 54 -17.27 14.84 7.43
CA MET A 54 -16.66 13.97 6.43
C MET A 54 -15.15 14.16 6.44
N VAL A 55 -14.41 13.07 6.51
CA VAL A 55 -12.95 13.05 6.45
C VAL A 55 -12.52 12.44 5.13
N PHE A 56 -11.61 13.11 4.44
CA PHE A 56 -10.94 12.61 3.24
C PHE A 56 -9.43 12.68 3.44
N GLY A 57 -8.75 11.56 3.27
CA GLY A 57 -7.33 11.39 3.50
C GLY A 57 -6.61 10.80 2.31
N VAL A 58 -5.38 11.26 2.10
CA VAL A 58 -4.45 10.71 1.12
C VAL A 58 -3.15 10.33 1.83
N THR A 59 -2.53 9.26 1.39
CA THR A 59 -1.22 8.81 1.86
C THR A 59 -0.41 8.39 0.66
N LEU A 60 0.83 8.85 0.57
CA LEU A 60 1.78 8.42 -0.44
C LEU A 60 2.93 7.74 0.28
N ASP A 61 3.46 6.68 -0.32
CA ASP A 61 4.57 5.94 0.23
C ASP A 61 5.71 5.93 -0.78
N ALA A 62 6.66 6.83 -0.59
CA ALA A 62 7.84 6.96 -1.42
C ALA A 62 9.04 6.28 -0.75
N GLY A 63 9.86 5.59 -1.51
CA GLY A 63 11.06 4.92 -1.03
C GLY A 63 12.18 5.02 -2.06
N ASP A 64 13.36 4.54 -1.68
CA ASP A 64 14.55 4.55 -2.54
C ASP A 64 14.92 5.99 -3.00
N LEU A 65 14.51 7.02 -2.25
CA LEU A 65 14.65 8.41 -2.66
C LEU A 65 16.11 8.81 -2.85
N VAL A 66 16.91 8.76 -1.78
CA VAL A 66 18.35 9.07 -1.79
C VAL A 66 19.18 7.80 -1.60
N SER A 67 18.59 6.80 -0.95
CA SER A 67 19.16 5.50 -0.67
C SER A 67 18.03 4.48 -0.62
N PRO A 68 18.27 3.20 -0.98
CA PRO A 68 17.31 2.12 -0.77
C PRO A 68 16.85 1.96 0.69
N ARG A 69 17.58 2.61 1.61
CA ARG A 69 17.34 2.60 3.05
C ARG A 69 16.37 3.67 3.53
N LEU A 70 16.08 4.69 2.72
CA LEU A 70 15.21 5.81 3.09
C LEU A 70 13.82 5.64 2.46
N ARG A 71 12.81 5.63 3.32
CA ARG A 71 11.39 5.61 2.95
C ARG A 71 10.69 6.79 3.61
N VAL A 72 9.88 7.51 2.86
CA VAL A 72 9.13 8.68 3.32
C VAL A 72 7.66 8.47 2.97
N ARG A 73 6.80 8.61 3.97
CA ARG A 73 5.36 8.45 3.84
C ARG A 73 4.65 9.74 4.27
N PRO A 74 4.45 10.70 3.36
CA PRO A 74 3.57 11.82 3.64
C PRO A 74 2.10 11.36 3.60
N SER A 75 1.31 11.84 4.56
CA SER A 75 -0.14 11.73 4.55
C SER A 75 -0.80 13.05 4.91
N GLY A 76 -2.00 13.24 4.40
CA GLY A 76 -2.81 14.42 4.65
C GLY A 76 -4.28 14.03 4.71
N GLU A 77 -4.97 14.47 5.76
CA GLU A 77 -6.39 14.28 5.97
C GLU A 77 -7.08 15.65 6.11
N ILE A 78 -8.25 15.76 5.49
CA ILE A 78 -9.09 16.94 5.47
C ILE A 78 -10.46 16.53 5.97
N GLY A 79 -10.88 17.08 7.09
CA GLY A 79 -12.24 17.04 7.55
C GLY A 79 -13.02 18.25 7.04
N PHE A 80 -14.16 18.02 6.40
CA PHE A 80 -15.11 19.04 5.96
C PHE A 80 -16.54 18.56 6.24
N PHE A 81 -17.52 19.46 6.16
CA PHE A 81 -18.95 19.22 6.48
C PHE A 81 -19.34 19.41 7.96
N ASN A 82 -20.47 20.11 8.16
CA ASN A 82 -21.21 20.33 9.42
C ASN A 82 -20.37 20.65 10.68
N GLY A 83 -19.25 21.37 10.53
CA GLY A 83 -18.33 21.69 11.61
C GLY A 83 -17.18 22.59 11.15
N ARG A 84 -16.20 22.83 12.03
CA ARG A 84 -14.98 23.57 11.70
C ARG A 84 -14.07 22.66 10.86
N ASN A 85 -13.68 23.12 9.67
CA ASN A 85 -12.77 22.37 8.80
C ASN A 85 -11.50 21.98 9.56
N SER A 86 -11.12 20.71 9.48
CA SER A 86 -9.93 20.17 10.13
C SER A 86 -8.94 19.72 9.06
N TYR A 87 -7.66 19.95 9.31
CA TYR A 87 -6.58 19.57 8.41
C TYR A 87 -5.51 18.91 9.26
N VAL A 88 -5.19 17.66 8.95
CA VAL A 88 -4.17 16.87 9.64
C VAL A 88 -3.15 16.45 8.60
N GLY A 89 -1.89 16.81 8.81
CA GLY A 89 -0.77 16.33 7.99
C GLY A 89 0.14 15.47 8.84
N SER A 90 0.63 14.38 8.27
CA SER A 90 1.72 13.59 8.84
C SER A 90 2.83 13.42 7.81
N LEU A 91 4.06 13.43 8.30
CA LEU A 91 5.24 13.11 7.51
C LEU A 91 6.07 12.11 8.28
N GLU A 92 6.03 10.86 7.84
CA GLU A 92 6.83 9.79 8.41
C GLU A 92 8.07 9.56 7.56
N ALA A 93 9.23 9.44 8.19
CA ALA A 93 10.47 9.05 7.53
C ALA A 93 11.08 7.86 8.26
N LEU A 94 11.40 6.80 7.52
CA LEU A 94 12.02 5.61 8.03
C LEU A 94 13.38 5.44 7.36
N TYR A 95 14.41 5.22 8.18
CA TYR A 95 15.75 4.88 7.72
C TYR A 95 16.16 3.50 8.23
N ARG A 96 16.53 2.60 7.32
CA ARG A 96 17.02 1.26 7.67
C ARG A 96 18.52 1.29 7.91
N PHE A 97 18.95 1.02 9.14
CA PHE A 97 20.37 0.92 9.51
C PHE A 97 21.01 -0.42 9.18
N THR A 98 20.21 -1.49 9.06
CA THR A 98 20.71 -2.81 8.70
C THR A 98 20.95 -2.92 7.20
N ALA A 99 22.19 -3.26 6.84
CA ALA A 99 22.56 -3.68 5.51
C ALA A 99 22.38 -5.20 5.43
N GLU A 100 21.52 -5.66 4.54
CA GLU A 100 21.81 -6.88 3.78
C GLU A 100 22.39 -6.44 2.44
#